data_AF-A0A3C0CI73-F1
#
_entry.id   AF-A0A3C0CI73-F1
#
_cell.length_a   1.000
_cell.length_b   1.000
_cell.length_c   1.000
_cell.angle_alpha   90.00
_cell.angle_beta   90.00
_cell.angle_gamma   90.00
#
_symmetry.space_group_name_H-M   'P 1'
#
loop_
_entity.id
_entity.type
_entity.pdbx_description
1 polymer ?
#
loop_
_entity_poly.entity_id
_entity_poly.type
_entity_poly.pdbx_seq_one_letter_code
_entity_poly.pdbx_strand_id
1 'polypeptide(L)'
;DSAFCEAAAECGLRSFMILAGVFDGVAVEPEFLSYEGPFGVGYAVCGFRPKGPDESRRFGPKYLEWKRGAMKKQRENEDVYVRLARLSLETWVRTGRRAALPDDLPPELTGRRAGVFVSLHKDGALRGCIGTILPVQGSVADEIVRNAISAGTHDPRFEPVREEELPDLVYSVDVLGAPAPISSMNELDP
;
A
#
# COMPACT_ATOMS: atom_id res chain seq x y z
N ASP A 1 5.63 7.15 -11.25
CA ASP A 1 6.02 5.80 -11.67
C ASP A 1 7.34 5.47 -10.99
N SER A 2 7.34 4.52 -10.06
CA SER A 2 8.53 4.13 -9.29
C SER A 2 9.57 3.43 -10.16
N ALA A 3 9.15 2.62 -11.13
CA ALA A 3 10.05 1.90 -12.04
C ALA A 3 10.82 2.89 -12.93
N PHE A 4 10.14 3.95 -13.40
CA PHE A 4 10.80 5.04 -14.13
C PHE A 4 11.81 5.80 -13.27
N CYS A 5 11.48 6.10 -12.01
CA CYS A 5 12.39 6.82 -11.11
C CYS A 5 13.63 5.99 -10.77
N GLU A 6 13.45 4.69 -10.55
CA GLU A 6 14.55 3.75 -10.29
C GLU A 6 15.46 3.59 -11.53
N ALA A 7 14.87 3.44 -12.72
CA ALA A 7 15.62 3.39 -13.98
C ALA A 7 16.40 4.68 -14.28
N ALA A 8 15.89 5.83 -13.82
CA ALA A 8 16.55 7.13 -13.98
C ALA A 8 17.70 7.36 -12.99
N ALA A 9 17.99 6.42 -12.07
CA ALA A 9 18.99 6.56 -11.01
C ALA A 9 18.88 7.92 -10.29
N GLU A 10 17.65 8.35 -10.05
CA GLU A 10 17.34 9.73 -9.74
C GLU A 10 17.71 10.09 -8.29
N CYS A 11 18.39 11.23 -8.12
CA CYS A 11 18.67 11.82 -6.81
C CYS A 11 17.92 13.14 -6.54
N GLY A 12 17.29 13.73 -7.56
CA GLY A 12 16.74 15.10 -7.51
C GLY A 12 15.22 15.22 -7.30
N LEU A 13 14.43 14.20 -7.61
CA LEU A 13 12.95 14.26 -7.56
C LEU A 13 12.44 14.58 -6.18
N ARG A 14 13.00 13.95 -5.13
CA ARG A 14 12.57 14.22 -3.75
C ARG A 14 12.83 15.69 -3.39
N SER A 15 13.95 16.26 -3.85
CA SER A 15 14.25 17.69 -3.69
C SER A 15 13.25 18.57 -4.45
N PHE A 16 12.88 18.19 -5.68
CA PHE A 16 11.85 18.89 -6.44
C PHE A 16 10.45 18.76 -5.84
N MET A 17 10.11 17.62 -5.23
CA MET A 17 8.84 17.43 -4.51
C MET A 17 8.77 18.34 -3.28
N ILE A 18 9.87 18.42 -2.50
CA ILE A 18 9.96 19.35 -1.37
C ILE A 18 9.81 20.79 -1.88
N LEU A 19 10.53 21.17 -2.93
CA LEU A 19 10.46 22.50 -3.53
C LEU A 19 9.03 22.85 -4.02
N ALA A 20 8.35 21.89 -4.64
CA ALA A 20 6.96 22.05 -5.07
C ALA A 20 6.01 22.28 -3.89
N GLY A 21 6.25 21.60 -2.75
CA GLY A 21 5.52 21.85 -1.51
C GLY A 21 5.82 23.20 -0.87
N VAL A 22 7.09 23.63 -0.88
CA VAL A 22 7.50 24.96 -0.38
C VAL A 22 6.82 26.09 -1.17
N PHE A 23 6.68 25.93 -2.48
CA PHE A 23 6.00 26.89 -3.36
C PHE A 23 4.55 26.50 -3.69
N ASP A 24 3.89 25.69 -2.86
CA ASP A 24 2.50 25.31 -3.08
C ASP A 24 1.59 26.55 -3.08
N GLY A 25 0.80 26.72 -4.14
CA GLY A 25 -0.04 27.90 -4.31
C GLY A 25 0.71 29.19 -4.64
N VAL A 26 1.98 29.13 -5.03
CA VAL A 26 2.83 30.29 -5.35
C VAL A 26 3.40 30.16 -6.76
N ALA A 27 3.25 31.22 -7.58
CA ALA A 27 3.92 31.34 -8.87
C ALA A 27 5.44 31.38 -8.69
N VAL A 28 6.15 30.56 -9.44
CA VAL A 28 7.61 30.46 -9.39
C VAL A 28 8.19 30.78 -10.76
N GLU A 29 9.13 31.72 -10.80
CA GLU A 29 9.99 31.97 -11.95
C GLU A 29 11.28 31.16 -11.79
N PRO A 30 11.50 30.11 -12.60
CA PRO A 30 12.75 29.39 -12.61
C PRO A 30 13.82 30.15 -13.41
N GLU A 31 15.05 30.10 -12.94
CA GLU A 31 16.23 30.58 -13.63
C GLU A 31 17.24 29.44 -13.72
N PHE A 32 17.53 28.97 -14.93
CA PHE A 32 18.59 28.00 -15.15
C PHE A 32 19.93 28.72 -15.20
N LEU A 33 20.89 28.28 -14.37
CA LEU A 33 22.19 28.93 -14.23
C LEU A 33 23.29 28.14 -14.92
N SER A 34 23.40 26.85 -14.62
CA SER A 34 24.43 25.98 -15.22
C SER A 34 24.06 24.50 -15.15
N TYR A 35 24.71 23.71 -16.00
CA TYR A 35 24.67 22.25 -15.94
C TYR A 35 26.05 21.68 -16.29
N GLU A 36 26.50 20.71 -15.52
CA GLU A 36 27.73 19.96 -15.78
C GLU A 36 27.49 18.46 -15.60
N GLY A 37 27.96 17.63 -16.54
CA GLY A 37 27.85 16.17 -16.46
C GLY A 37 29.12 15.38 -16.79
N PRO A 38 30.32 15.79 -16.32
CA PRO A 38 31.59 15.26 -16.83
C PRO A 38 31.85 13.78 -16.50
N PHE A 39 31.19 13.20 -15.50
CA PHE A 39 31.47 11.84 -15.00
C PHE A 39 30.26 10.90 -15.11
N GLY A 40 29.35 11.15 -16.05
CA GLY A 40 28.12 10.35 -16.19
C GLY A 40 27.05 10.67 -15.14
N VAL A 41 27.29 11.66 -14.28
CA VAL A 41 26.32 12.23 -13.33
C VAL A 41 26.18 13.71 -13.63
N GLY A 42 24.94 14.16 -13.86
CA GLY A 42 24.61 15.54 -14.17
C GLY A 42 24.27 16.37 -12.94
N TYR A 43 24.84 17.57 -12.85
CA TYR A 43 24.58 18.57 -11.81
C TYR A 43 23.99 19.81 -12.46
N ALA A 44 22.77 20.18 -12.09
CA ALA A 44 22.11 21.41 -12.54
C ALA A 44 22.03 22.41 -11.39
N VAL A 45 22.30 23.68 -11.68
CA VAL A 45 22.06 24.80 -10.76
C VAL A 45 20.90 25.62 -11.31
N CYS A 46 19.84 25.72 -10.52
CA CYS A 46 18.64 26.49 -10.85
C CYS A 46 18.24 27.39 -9.67
N GLY A 47 17.91 28.65 -9.96
CA GLY A 47 17.25 29.55 -9.04
C GLY A 47 15.73 29.48 -9.19
N PHE A 48 14.99 29.70 -8.10
CA PHE A 48 13.53 29.71 -8.10
C PHE A 48 13.03 30.94 -7.34
N ARG A 49 12.46 31.91 -8.06
CA ARG A 49 11.96 33.17 -7.47
C ARG A 49 10.43 33.13 -7.32
N PRO A 50 9.87 33.35 -6.12
CA PRO A 50 8.43 33.49 -5.96
C PRO A 50 7.95 34.83 -6.55
N LYS A 51 6.83 34.81 -7.28
CA LYS A 51 6.26 36.00 -7.93
C LYS A 51 4.92 36.45 -7.33
N GLY A 52 4.26 35.60 -6.55
CA GLY A 52 2.96 35.87 -5.92
C GLY A 52 2.08 34.62 -5.87
N PRO A 53 0.83 34.73 -5.38
CA PRO A 53 -0.10 33.60 -5.32
C PRO A 53 -0.45 33.05 -6.71
N ASP A 54 -0.56 31.73 -6.81
CA ASP A 54 -1.02 31.00 -8.00
C ASP A 54 -1.76 29.73 -7.60
N GLU A 55 -3.09 29.81 -7.62
CA GLU A 55 -3.99 28.71 -7.26
C GLU A 55 -3.83 27.48 -8.17
N SER A 56 -3.34 27.66 -9.41
CA SER A 56 -3.09 26.53 -10.31
C SER A 56 -1.96 25.62 -9.81
N ARG A 57 -1.10 26.12 -8.93
CA ARG A 57 0.05 25.42 -8.32
C ARG A 57 -0.23 24.86 -6.92
N ARG A 58 -1.50 24.73 -6.53
CA ARG A 58 -1.89 23.96 -5.33
C ARG A 58 -1.79 22.46 -5.60
N PHE A 59 -0.57 21.94 -5.63
CA PHE A 59 -0.26 20.54 -5.84
C PHE A 59 -0.69 19.67 -4.67
N GLY A 60 -0.55 20.16 -3.43
CA GLY A 60 -0.91 19.39 -2.23
C GLY A 60 -2.38 18.91 -2.24
N PRO A 61 -3.36 19.83 -2.31
CA PRO A 61 -4.78 19.46 -2.39
C PRO A 61 -5.11 18.58 -3.61
N LYS A 62 -4.56 18.89 -4.79
CA LYS A 62 -4.75 18.10 -6.02
C LYS A 62 -4.23 16.67 -5.86
N TYR A 63 -3.07 16.50 -5.23
CA TYR A 63 -2.49 15.19 -4.96
C TYR A 63 -3.35 14.39 -3.99
N LEU A 64 -3.84 15.01 -2.90
CA LEU A 64 -4.72 14.34 -1.93
C LEU A 64 -6.04 13.91 -2.56
N GLU A 65 -6.63 14.74 -3.43
CA GLU A 65 -7.85 14.40 -4.17
C GLU A 65 -7.60 13.22 -5.12
N TRP A 66 -6.51 13.29 -5.91
CA TRP A 66 -6.10 12.19 -6.77
C TRP A 66 -5.88 10.89 -5.99
N LYS A 67 -5.15 10.95 -4.87
CA LYS A 67 -4.87 9.78 -4.00
C LYS A 67 -6.17 9.16 -3.49
N ARG A 68 -7.10 9.98 -3.00
CA ARG A 68 -8.43 9.51 -2.54
C ARG A 68 -9.23 8.87 -3.68
N GLY A 69 -9.20 9.46 -4.87
CA GLY A 69 -9.86 8.92 -6.06
C GLY A 69 -9.29 7.56 -6.47
N ALA A 70 -7.96 7.43 -6.49
CA ALA A 70 -7.28 6.16 -6.78
C ALA A 70 -7.63 5.08 -5.74
N MET A 71 -7.57 5.41 -4.44
CA MET A 71 -7.94 4.49 -3.36
C MET A 71 -9.40 4.05 -3.45
N LYS A 72 -10.32 4.98 -3.76
CA LYS A 72 -11.73 4.64 -3.95
C LYS A 72 -11.94 3.66 -5.10
N LYS A 73 -11.33 3.92 -6.26
CA LYS A 73 -11.40 3.04 -7.42
C LYS A 73 -10.82 1.65 -7.09
N GLN A 74 -9.72 1.60 -6.36
CA GLN A 74 -9.13 0.33 -5.95
C GLN A 74 -10.07 -0.47 -5.04
N ARG A 75 -10.68 0.20 -4.04
CA ARG A 75 -11.66 -0.41 -3.13
C ARG A 75 -12.90 -0.95 -3.84
N GLU A 76 -13.38 -0.24 -4.86
CA GLU A 76 -14.52 -0.66 -5.68
C GLU A 76 -14.22 -1.93 -6.48
N ASN A 77 -12.95 -2.18 -6.81
CA ASN A 77 -12.51 -3.37 -7.55
C ASN A 77 -11.99 -4.50 -6.64
N GLU A 78 -12.09 -4.37 -5.32
CA GLU A 78 -11.71 -5.43 -4.39
C GLU A 78 -12.61 -6.66 -4.58
N ASP A 79 -11.98 -7.83 -4.68
CA ASP A 79 -12.69 -9.10 -4.58
C ASP A 79 -13.21 -9.37 -3.15
N VAL A 80 -13.98 -10.44 -2.99
CA VAL A 80 -14.60 -10.79 -1.72
C VAL A 80 -13.61 -11.12 -0.60
N TYR A 81 -12.42 -11.67 -0.94
CA TYR A 81 -11.39 -12.02 0.04
C TYR A 81 -10.76 -10.75 0.61
N VAL A 82 -10.37 -9.82 -0.27
CA VAL A 82 -9.77 -8.55 0.11
C VAL A 82 -10.76 -7.67 0.87
N ARG A 83 -12.03 -7.61 0.43
CA ARG A 83 -13.09 -6.90 1.16
C ARG A 83 -13.29 -7.45 2.56
N LEU A 84 -13.26 -8.78 2.73
CA LEU A 84 -13.39 -9.41 4.05
C LEU A 84 -12.19 -9.08 4.94
N ALA A 85 -10.96 -9.13 4.43
CA ALA A 85 -9.77 -8.74 5.17
C ALA A 85 -9.84 -7.28 5.64
N ARG A 86 -10.24 -6.36 4.74
CA ARG A 86 -10.40 -4.94 5.05
C ARG A 86 -11.49 -4.71 6.10
N LEU A 87 -12.68 -5.30 5.92
CA LEU A 87 -13.77 -5.24 6.90
C LEU A 87 -13.31 -5.72 8.28
N SER A 88 -12.56 -6.82 8.32
CA SER A 88 -12.08 -7.43 9.56
C SER A 88 -11.13 -6.52 10.34
N LEU A 89 -10.09 -6.01 9.67
CA LEU A 89 -9.12 -5.13 10.32
C LEU A 89 -9.74 -3.77 10.68
N GLU A 90 -10.47 -3.14 9.76
CA GLU A 90 -11.07 -1.83 10.01
C GLU A 90 -12.06 -1.86 11.18
N THR A 91 -12.88 -2.92 11.28
CA THR A 91 -13.81 -3.09 12.40
C THR A 91 -13.05 -3.26 13.71
N TRP A 92 -12.00 -4.08 13.72
CA TRP A 92 -11.19 -4.29 14.92
C TRP A 92 -10.53 -3.00 15.38
N VAL A 93 -9.90 -2.24 14.47
CA VAL A 93 -9.22 -0.99 14.81
C VAL A 93 -10.20 0.06 15.34
N ARG A 94 -11.42 0.16 14.77
CA ARG A 94 -12.42 1.14 15.21
C ARG A 94 -13.15 0.75 16.50
N THR A 95 -13.35 -0.53 16.75
CA THR A 95 -14.29 -1.00 17.81
C THR A 95 -13.67 -1.89 18.87
N GLY A 96 -12.46 -2.40 18.64
CA GLY A 96 -11.82 -3.43 19.47
C GLY A 96 -12.53 -4.79 19.43
N ARG A 97 -13.45 -5.00 18.48
CA ARG A 97 -14.24 -6.23 18.36
C ARG A 97 -14.05 -6.85 16.98
N ARG A 98 -14.15 -8.18 16.92
CA ARG A 98 -14.16 -8.91 15.65
C ARG A 98 -15.40 -8.55 14.84
N ALA A 99 -15.23 -8.37 13.53
CA ALA A 99 -16.34 -8.23 12.61
C ALA A 99 -17.19 -9.50 12.59
N ALA A 100 -18.51 -9.34 12.49
CA ALA A 100 -19.38 -10.44 12.12
C ALA A 100 -19.14 -10.80 10.65
N LEU A 101 -19.16 -12.09 10.33
CA LEU A 101 -19.07 -12.54 8.94
C LEU A 101 -20.36 -12.12 8.20
N PRO A 102 -20.25 -11.58 6.97
CA PRO A 102 -21.41 -11.38 6.12
C PRO A 102 -22.14 -12.70 5.81
N ASP A 103 -23.47 -12.68 5.78
CA ASP A 103 -24.28 -13.87 5.51
C ASP A 103 -24.18 -14.36 4.05
N ASP A 104 -23.77 -13.47 3.14
CA ASP A 104 -23.70 -13.69 1.69
C ASP A 104 -22.31 -14.11 1.19
N LEU A 105 -21.43 -14.56 2.09
CA LEU A 105 -20.11 -15.06 1.70
C LEU A 105 -20.22 -16.31 0.81
N PRO A 106 -19.42 -16.39 -0.28
CA PRO A 106 -19.51 -17.51 -1.19
C PRO A 106 -19.00 -18.81 -0.54
N PRO A 107 -19.47 -19.99 -1.01
CA PRO A 107 -19.12 -21.29 -0.44
C PRO A 107 -17.61 -21.58 -0.41
N GLU A 108 -16.82 -20.96 -1.28
CA GLU A 108 -15.37 -21.13 -1.32
C GLU A 108 -14.66 -20.51 -0.10
N LEU A 109 -15.27 -19.52 0.56
CA LEU A 109 -14.74 -18.94 1.79
C LEU A 109 -15.24 -19.68 3.04
N THR A 110 -16.44 -20.24 3.02
CA THR A 110 -17.09 -20.84 4.20
C THR A 110 -17.02 -22.36 4.24
N GLY A 111 -17.00 -23.02 3.07
CA GLY A 111 -17.11 -24.48 2.91
C GLY A 111 -15.78 -25.23 2.83
N ARG A 112 -14.64 -24.53 2.81
CA ARG A 112 -13.30 -25.16 2.84
C ARG A 112 -12.37 -24.49 3.84
N ARG A 113 -11.31 -25.21 4.16
CA ARG A 113 -10.21 -24.80 5.03
C ARG A 113 -8.95 -24.66 4.21
N ALA A 114 -8.19 -23.60 4.42
CA ALA A 114 -6.85 -23.41 3.84
C ALA A 114 -6.00 -22.53 4.77
N GLY A 115 -4.68 -22.60 4.61
CA GLY A 115 -3.80 -21.56 5.12
C GLY A 115 -4.00 -20.27 4.34
N VAL A 116 -3.88 -19.12 5.02
CA VAL A 116 -4.09 -17.81 4.38
C VAL A 116 -3.06 -16.82 4.89
N PHE A 117 -2.48 -16.03 3.99
CA PHE A 117 -1.68 -14.85 4.32
C PHE A 117 -2.46 -13.58 4.01
N VAL A 118 -2.41 -12.62 4.92
CA VAL A 118 -2.94 -11.27 4.70
C VAL A 118 -1.79 -10.28 4.81
N SER A 119 -1.61 -9.49 3.77
CA SER A 119 -0.59 -8.44 3.71
C SER A 119 -1.24 -7.07 3.60
N LEU A 120 -0.72 -6.13 4.39
CA LEU A 120 -1.11 -4.73 4.41
C LEU A 120 0.02 -3.92 3.79
N HIS A 121 -0.33 -2.99 2.91
CA HIS A 121 0.61 -2.05 2.31
C HIS A 121 0.11 -0.62 2.51
N LYS A 122 1.04 0.31 2.71
CA LYS A 122 0.78 1.75 2.82
C LYS A 122 1.78 2.48 1.92
N ASP A 123 1.27 3.30 1.01
CA ASP A 123 2.09 4.04 0.04
C ASP A 123 3.07 3.14 -0.74
N GLY A 124 2.65 1.91 -1.05
CA GLY A 124 3.44 0.89 -1.75
C GLY A 124 4.43 0.10 -0.88
N ALA A 125 4.61 0.46 0.39
CA ALA A 125 5.49 -0.25 1.31
C ALA A 125 4.72 -1.25 2.18
N LEU A 126 5.36 -2.35 2.57
CA LEU A 126 4.79 -3.32 3.51
C LEU A 126 4.53 -2.66 4.87
N ARG A 127 3.31 -2.82 5.40
CA ARG A 127 2.83 -2.26 6.67
C ARG A 127 2.43 -3.32 7.70
N GLY A 128 2.33 -4.58 7.28
CA GLY A 128 2.09 -5.74 8.12
C GLY A 128 1.80 -6.97 7.27
N CYS A 129 2.23 -8.14 7.69
CA CYS A 129 1.91 -9.39 7.01
C CYS A 129 1.93 -10.55 8.02
N ILE A 130 0.79 -11.24 8.12
CA ILE A 130 0.64 -12.44 8.95
C ILE A 130 -0.17 -13.46 8.18
N GLY A 131 0.19 -14.73 8.35
CA GLY A 131 -0.55 -15.83 7.78
C GLY A 131 -0.24 -17.16 8.41
N THR A 132 -0.92 -18.18 7.90
CA THR A 132 -0.79 -19.57 8.33
C THR A 132 -0.54 -20.45 7.11
N ILE A 133 0.43 -21.35 7.21
CA ILE A 133 0.80 -22.27 6.11
C ILE A 133 -0.16 -23.45 5.98
N LEU A 134 -0.93 -23.74 7.03
CA LEU A 134 -1.95 -24.78 7.12
C LEU A 134 -3.18 -24.19 7.79
N PRO A 135 -4.39 -24.73 7.52
CA PRO A 135 -5.62 -24.21 8.11
C PRO A 135 -5.68 -24.42 9.62
N VAL A 136 -5.75 -23.31 10.37
CA VAL A 136 -5.91 -23.34 11.84
C VAL A 136 -7.30 -22.86 12.27
N GLN A 137 -8.11 -22.37 11.36
CA GLN A 137 -9.51 -22.01 11.56
C GLN A 137 -10.48 -22.99 10.88
N GLY A 138 -11.79 -22.81 11.16
CA GLY A 138 -12.87 -23.64 10.65
C GLY A 138 -13.19 -23.38 9.17
N SER A 139 -12.83 -22.20 8.65
CA SER A 139 -13.08 -21.79 7.27
C SER A 139 -11.98 -20.85 6.78
N VAL A 140 -11.90 -20.65 5.47
CA VAL A 140 -11.03 -19.60 4.86
C VAL A 140 -11.46 -18.21 5.32
N ALA A 141 -12.77 -17.96 5.48
CA ALA A 141 -13.29 -16.70 5.99
C ALA A 141 -12.74 -16.38 7.39
N ASP A 142 -12.81 -17.34 8.32
CA ASP A 142 -12.29 -17.16 9.68
C ASP A 142 -10.77 -16.97 9.70
N GLU A 143 -10.05 -17.67 8.81
CA GLU A 143 -8.61 -17.54 8.64
C GLU A 143 -8.23 -16.13 8.16
N ILE A 144 -8.97 -15.58 7.18
CA ILE A 144 -8.83 -14.20 6.71
C ILE A 144 -9.08 -13.21 7.84
N VAL A 145 -10.19 -13.34 8.57
CA VAL A 145 -10.54 -12.43 9.68
C VAL A 145 -9.43 -12.41 10.72
N ARG A 146 -8.97 -13.60 11.12
CA ARG A 146 -7.89 -13.75 12.11
C ARG A 146 -6.61 -13.11 11.62
N ASN A 147 -6.17 -13.44 10.40
CA ASN A 147 -4.87 -13.02 9.90
C ASN A 147 -4.84 -11.55 9.48
N ALA A 148 -5.96 -10.97 9.03
CA ALA A 148 -6.09 -9.54 8.78
C ALA A 148 -5.93 -8.71 10.05
N ILE A 149 -6.58 -9.13 11.15
CA ILE A 149 -6.42 -8.48 12.46
C ILE A 149 -4.96 -8.61 12.92
N SER A 150 -4.39 -9.82 12.89
CA SER A 150 -3.01 -10.04 13.31
C SER A 150 -2.00 -9.26 12.46
N ALA A 151 -2.18 -9.17 11.14
CA ALA A 151 -1.32 -8.38 10.28
C ALA A 151 -1.33 -6.89 10.66
N GLY A 152 -2.47 -6.38 11.11
CA GLY A 152 -2.59 -4.99 11.55
C GLY A 152 -2.18 -4.72 12.99
N THR A 153 -2.24 -5.70 13.90
CA THR A 153 -2.07 -5.45 15.35
C THR A 153 -1.01 -6.30 16.05
N HIS A 154 -0.50 -7.35 15.41
CA HIS A 154 0.38 -8.32 16.05
C HIS A 154 1.63 -8.68 15.20
N ASP A 155 1.86 -7.99 14.07
CA ASP A 155 3.11 -8.13 13.34
C ASP A 155 4.24 -7.44 14.13
N PRO A 156 5.22 -8.18 14.69
CA PRO A 156 6.22 -7.63 15.60
C PRO A 156 7.20 -6.65 14.92
N ARG A 157 7.18 -6.56 13.59
CA ARG A 157 8.04 -5.65 12.82
C ARG A 157 7.48 -4.23 12.75
N PHE A 158 6.21 -4.05 13.09
CA PHE A 158 5.51 -2.77 12.96
C PHE A 158 4.69 -2.45 14.20
N GLU A 159 4.51 -1.15 14.46
CA GLU A 159 3.54 -0.71 15.46
C GLU A 159 2.11 -1.05 15.01
N PRO A 160 1.18 -1.32 15.96
CA PRO A 160 -0.22 -1.56 15.63
C PRO A 160 -0.82 -0.45 14.76
N VAL A 161 -1.57 -0.85 13.75
CA VAL A 161 -2.27 0.03 12.81
C VAL A 161 -3.24 0.94 13.57
N ARG A 162 -3.17 2.24 13.26
CA ARG A 162 -4.07 3.25 13.82
C ARG A 162 -5.23 3.54 12.89
N GLU A 163 -6.33 4.07 13.45
CA GLU A 163 -7.54 4.41 12.68
C GLU A 163 -7.26 5.40 11.55
N GLU A 164 -6.38 6.38 11.78
CA GLU A 164 -5.94 7.38 10.80
C GLU A 164 -5.21 6.77 9.58
N GLU A 165 -4.68 5.55 9.70
CA GLU A 165 -3.99 4.87 8.60
C GLU A 165 -4.95 4.10 7.70
N LEU A 166 -6.13 3.70 8.20
CA LEU A 166 -7.08 2.84 7.48
C LEU A 166 -7.45 3.37 6.08
N PRO A 167 -7.63 4.68 5.83
CA PRO A 167 -7.92 5.19 4.50
C PRO A 167 -6.81 4.94 3.47
N ASP A 168 -5.57 4.78 3.92
CA ASP A 168 -4.37 4.64 3.09
C ASP A 168 -3.89 3.19 2.93
N LEU A 169 -4.53 2.23 3.62
CA LEU A 169 -4.15 0.82 3.54
C LEU A 169 -4.66 0.12 2.29
N VAL A 170 -3.77 -0.65 1.69
CA VAL A 170 -4.01 -1.61 0.62
C VAL A 170 -3.86 -3.03 1.17
N TYR A 171 -4.82 -3.89 0.88
CA TYR A 171 -4.89 -5.25 1.40
C TYR A 171 -4.62 -6.26 0.26
N SER A 172 -3.89 -7.33 0.58
CA SER A 172 -3.71 -8.50 -0.29
C SER A 172 -4.01 -9.76 0.52
N VAL A 173 -4.64 -10.75 -0.12
CA VAL A 173 -5.00 -12.03 0.51
C VAL A 173 -4.51 -13.17 -0.37
N ASP A 174 -3.66 -14.02 0.18
CA ASP A 174 -3.11 -15.18 -0.49
C ASP A 174 -3.66 -16.45 0.17
N VAL A 175 -4.50 -17.20 -0.56
CA VAL A 175 -5.08 -18.47 -0.07
C VAL A 175 -4.25 -19.64 -0.58
N LEU A 176 -3.70 -20.43 0.34
CA LEU A 176 -2.77 -21.49 0.00
C LEU A 176 -3.46 -22.79 -0.42
N GLY A 177 -2.83 -23.49 -1.37
CA GLY A 177 -3.16 -24.88 -1.70
C GLY A 177 -2.74 -25.86 -0.61
N ALA A 178 -3.18 -27.11 -0.75
CA ALA A 178 -2.63 -28.19 0.07
C ALA A 178 -1.14 -28.39 -0.28
N PRO A 179 -0.24 -28.52 0.71
CA PRO A 179 1.16 -28.83 0.42
C PRO A 179 1.27 -30.13 -0.37
N ALA A 180 2.07 -30.12 -1.42
CA ALA A 180 2.41 -31.31 -2.20
C ALA A 180 3.79 -31.83 -1.76
N PRO A 181 3.94 -33.13 -1.48
CA PRO A 181 5.25 -33.71 -1.21
C PRO A 181 6.12 -33.65 -2.47
N ILE A 182 7.40 -33.33 -2.30
CA ILE A 182 8.41 -33.41 -3.37
C ILE A 182 9.40 -34.52 -3.07
N SER A 183 9.90 -35.18 -4.11
CA SER A 183 10.91 -36.26 -3.95
C SER A 183 12.33 -35.75 -4.16
N SER A 184 12.51 -34.59 -4.79
CA SER A 184 13.82 -33.99 -5.07
C SER A 184 13.71 -32.47 -5.28
N MET A 185 14.85 -31.76 -5.18
CA MET A 185 14.90 -30.30 -5.41
C MET A 185 14.50 -29.89 -6.84
N ASN A 186 14.61 -30.79 -7.82
CA ASN A 186 14.28 -30.51 -9.22
C ASN A 186 12.77 -30.38 -9.48
N GLU A 187 11.92 -30.75 -8.51
CA GLU A 187 10.46 -30.63 -8.59
C GLU A 187 9.95 -29.25 -8.12
N LEU A 188 10.84 -28.37 -7.63
CA LEU A 188 10.48 -27.00 -7.25
C LEU A 188 10.34 -26.12 -8.50
N ASP A 189 9.25 -25.35 -8.57
CA ASP A 189 8.98 -24.32 -9.59
C ASP A 189 9.03 -22.93 -8.93
N PRO A 190 10.18 -22.23 -8.99
CA PRO A 190 10.42 -20.97 -8.27
C PRO A 190 9.86 -19.71 -8.96
#